data_AF-A0A924SNF5-F1
#
_entry.id   AF-A0A924SNF5-F1
#
_cell.length_a   1.000
_cell.length_b   1.000
_cell.length_c   1.000
_cell.angle_alpha   90.00
_cell.angle_beta   90.00
_cell.angle_gamma   90.00
#
_symmetry.space_group_name_H-M   'P 1'
#
loop_
_entity.id
_entity.type
_entity.pdbx_description
1 polymer ?
#
loop_
_entity_poly.entity_id
_entity_poly.type
_entity_poly.pdbx_seq_one_letter_code
_entity_poly.pdbx_strand_id
1 'polypeptide(L)'
;MKLILRMALSLLAACWLSSSTAASLCPRTDKEHEWPDACFVADQSGERQVRPQYVKNIRLNRQCVALIMIVPLRELVAVNVAGKVVIPGIRYTDDFDYPTAPYGLGRYDVPVKGSRDGGKRQCGYFNSRTFKIVVPAVYDYCERFDEGTAKVCKGCVAYCTVSECQNSIAIGGKAMLIDTQGKPVRKIRQPALADVCRSRGTLKVTKLISSRLLLECVPRGSGR
;
A
#
# COMPACT_ATOMS: atom_id res chain seq x y z
N MET A 1 -4.81 49.12 62.47
CA MET A 1 -4.25 48.85 61.12
C MET A 1 -4.31 47.35 60.87
N LYS A 2 -5.12 46.91 59.87
CA LYS A 2 -5.22 45.56 59.22
C LYS A 2 -5.61 44.38 60.16
N LEU A 3 -6.81 43.79 60.19
CA LEU A 3 -7.79 43.30 59.18
C LEU A 3 -7.24 42.28 58.17
N ILE A 4 -7.88 41.09 58.11
CA ILE A 4 -8.12 40.12 57.00
C ILE A 4 -8.49 38.77 57.68
N LEU A 5 -9.76 38.46 57.98
CA LEU A 5 -10.85 37.94 57.13
C LEU A 5 -10.48 36.71 56.28
N ARG A 6 -10.75 35.50 56.79
CA ARG A 6 -10.73 34.24 56.04
C ARG A 6 -12.13 33.98 55.46
N MET A 7 -12.29 34.20 54.15
CA MET A 7 -13.45 33.73 53.39
C MET A 7 -13.10 32.41 52.72
N ALA A 8 -13.80 31.34 53.12
CA ALA A 8 -13.95 30.14 52.33
C ALA A 8 -15.09 30.36 51.33
N LEU A 9 -14.84 30.17 50.04
CA LEU A 9 -15.91 30.01 49.07
C LEU A 9 -15.45 29.08 47.93
N SER A 10 -15.90 27.84 48.05
CA SER A 10 -15.81 26.80 47.04
C SER A 10 -16.65 27.19 45.82
N LEU A 11 -16.05 27.31 44.64
CA LEU A 11 -16.79 27.38 43.38
C LEU A 11 -16.59 26.09 42.58
N LEU A 12 -17.74 25.47 42.26
CA LEU A 12 -17.89 24.23 41.54
C LEU A 12 -17.32 24.31 40.11
N ALA A 13 -16.43 23.38 39.80
CA ALA A 13 -16.05 23.06 38.44
C ALA A 13 -17.17 22.23 37.77
N ALA A 14 -18.08 22.90 37.06
CA ALA A 14 -19.01 22.22 36.16
C ALA A 14 -18.27 21.86 34.86
N CYS A 15 -17.60 20.71 34.84
CA CYS A 15 -17.14 20.09 33.60
C CYS A 15 -18.35 19.60 32.82
N TRP A 16 -18.71 20.34 31.77
CA TRP A 16 -19.60 19.85 30.72
C TRP A 16 -18.88 18.73 29.97
N LEU A 17 -19.12 17.49 30.39
CA LEU A 17 -18.80 16.31 29.59
C LEU A 17 -19.76 16.29 28.40
N SER A 18 -19.36 16.95 27.31
CA SER A 18 -19.90 16.67 25.99
C SER A 18 -19.62 15.20 25.68
N SER A 19 -20.60 14.35 26.00
CA SER A 19 -20.62 12.97 25.56
C SER A 19 -20.97 12.96 24.08
N SER A 20 -20.01 13.38 23.25
CA SER A 20 -20.02 12.99 21.85
C SER A 20 -20.00 11.47 21.84
N THR A 21 -21.12 10.85 21.49
CA THR A 21 -21.18 9.43 21.18
C THR A 21 -20.27 9.21 19.98
N ALA A 22 -18.99 8.95 20.26
CA ALA A 22 -18.03 8.54 19.27
C ALA A 22 -18.59 7.25 18.67
N ALA A 23 -19.17 7.35 17.46
CA ALA A 23 -19.32 6.20 16.59
C ALA A 23 -18.02 5.43 16.68
N SER A 24 -18.08 4.13 17.02
CA SER A 24 -16.89 3.36 17.36
C SER A 24 -15.86 3.54 16.25
N LEU A 25 -14.76 4.23 16.56
CA LEU A 25 -13.75 4.71 15.59
C LEU A 25 -13.30 3.60 14.63
N CYS A 26 -13.33 2.36 15.11
CA CYS A 26 -13.02 1.15 14.37
C CYS A 26 -14.27 0.28 14.32
N PRO A 27 -15.04 0.28 13.22
CA PRO A 27 -16.32 -0.43 13.12
C PRO A 27 -16.12 -1.96 13.09
N ARG A 28 -17.20 -2.75 13.07
CA ARG A 28 -17.07 -4.20 12.80
C ARG A 28 -16.81 -4.44 11.32
N THR A 29 -15.99 -5.43 10.97
CA THR A 29 -15.64 -5.72 9.57
C THR A 29 -16.78 -6.34 8.75
N ASP A 30 -17.83 -6.85 9.39
CA ASP A 30 -19.04 -7.35 8.73
C ASP A 30 -20.06 -6.26 8.41
N LYS A 31 -19.79 -5.03 8.83
CA LYS A 31 -20.53 -3.85 8.40
C LYS A 31 -19.65 -3.18 7.35
N GLU A 32 -20.20 -2.86 6.18
CA GLU A 32 -19.50 -2.26 5.03
C GLU A 32 -18.96 -0.84 5.32
N HIS A 33 -18.03 -0.73 6.25
CA HIS A 33 -17.42 0.52 6.70
C HIS A 33 -15.92 0.44 6.56
N GLU A 34 -15.35 1.52 6.06
CA GLU A 34 -13.91 1.73 5.98
C GLU A 34 -13.33 1.98 7.39
N TRP A 35 -12.08 1.62 7.59
CA TRP A 35 -11.39 1.78 8.87
C TRP A 35 -10.38 2.92 8.81
N PRO A 36 -10.40 3.87 9.76
CA PRO A 36 -9.33 4.86 9.88
C PRO A 36 -7.97 4.21 10.16
N ASP A 37 -6.89 4.81 9.65
CA ASP A 37 -5.51 4.40 9.96
C ASP A 37 -5.24 4.32 11.48
N ALA A 38 -5.86 5.23 12.25
CA ALA A 38 -5.80 5.29 13.71
C ALA A 38 -6.28 4.01 14.42
N CYS A 39 -6.97 3.09 13.74
CA CYS A 39 -7.35 1.78 14.26
C CYS A 39 -6.19 0.78 14.37
N PHE A 40 -5.04 1.13 13.82
CA PHE A 40 -3.86 0.26 13.76
C PHE A 40 -2.70 0.84 14.56
N VAL A 41 -1.83 -0.05 15.01
CA VAL A 41 -0.56 0.24 15.69
C VAL A 41 0.51 -0.70 15.16
N ALA A 42 1.77 -0.30 15.27
CA ALA A 42 2.89 -1.21 15.10
C ALA A 42 3.14 -1.96 16.42
N ASP A 43 3.46 -3.25 16.35
CA ASP A 43 3.99 -4.01 17.48
C ASP A 43 5.48 -3.70 17.72
N GLN A 44 6.10 -4.39 18.67
CA GLN A 44 7.52 -4.21 19.01
C GLN A 44 8.47 -4.56 17.86
N SER A 45 8.05 -5.41 16.91
CA SER A 45 8.82 -5.75 15.71
C SER A 45 8.61 -4.75 14.56
N GLY A 46 7.66 -3.82 14.74
CA GLY A 46 7.23 -2.87 13.73
C GLY A 46 6.20 -3.46 12.76
N GLU A 47 5.61 -4.61 13.06
CA GLU A 47 4.52 -5.20 12.28
C GLU A 47 3.19 -4.56 12.65
N ARG A 48 2.37 -4.28 11.63
CA ARG A 48 1.09 -3.59 11.82
C ARG A 48 0.03 -4.55 12.35
N GLN A 49 -0.74 -4.09 13.33
CA GLN A 49 -1.86 -4.82 13.92
C GLN A 49 -3.01 -3.88 14.28
N VAL A 50 -4.23 -4.41 14.32
CA VAL A 50 -5.39 -3.74 14.89
C VAL A 50 -5.13 -3.49 16.37
N ARG A 51 -5.49 -2.30 16.87
CA ARG A 51 -5.35 -1.99 18.29
C ARG A 51 -6.09 -3.04 19.15
N PRO A 52 -5.48 -3.54 20.24
CA PRO A 52 -6.04 -4.66 21.02
C PRO A 52 -7.51 -4.53 21.39
N GLN A 53 -7.97 -3.32 21.78
CA GLN A 53 -9.36 -3.07 22.17
C GLN A 53 -10.39 -3.27 21.04
N TYR A 54 -9.95 -3.27 19.77
CA TYR A 54 -10.80 -3.41 18.59
C TYR A 54 -10.68 -4.77 17.90
N VAL A 55 -9.83 -5.69 18.39
CA VAL A 55 -9.71 -7.05 17.83
C VAL A 55 -11.05 -7.78 17.84
N LYS A 56 -11.89 -7.55 18.86
CA LYS A 56 -13.26 -8.10 18.95
C LYS A 56 -14.19 -7.68 17.80
N ASN A 57 -13.86 -6.62 17.07
CA ASN A 57 -14.64 -6.10 15.94
C ASN A 57 -14.31 -6.83 14.62
N ILE A 58 -13.28 -7.68 14.62
CA ILE A 58 -12.87 -8.47 13.46
C ILE A 58 -13.84 -9.64 13.27
N ARG A 59 -14.33 -9.80 12.04
CA ARG A 59 -15.12 -10.94 11.55
C ARG A 59 -14.39 -11.55 10.37
N LEU A 60 -13.98 -12.79 10.55
CA LEU A 60 -13.15 -13.51 9.59
C LEU A 60 -14.02 -14.15 8.51
N ASN A 61 -13.47 -14.24 7.30
CA ASN A 61 -14.01 -15.04 6.21
C ASN A 61 -13.60 -16.53 6.38
N ARG A 62 -13.96 -17.36 5.39
CA ARG A 62 -13.65 -18.80 5.39
C ARG A 62 -12.14 -19.12 5.36
N GLN A 63 -11.30 -18.14 5.03
CA GLN A 63 -9.85 -18.24 5.00
C GLN A 63 -9.19 -17.75 6.30
N CYS A 64 -9.97 -17.55 7.37
CA CYS A 64 -9.51 -17.09 8.67
C CYS A 64 -8.84 -15.70 8.63
N VAL A 65 -9.23 -14.86 7.68
CA VAL A 65 -8.81 -13.45 7.61
C VAL A 65 -10.00 -12.51 7.50
N ALA A 66 -9.85 -11.27 7.96
CA ALA A 66 -10.74 -10.18 7.61
C ALA A 66 -10.06 -9.27 6.59
N LEU A 67 -10.81 -8.83 5.59
CA LEU A 67 -10.37 -7.82 4.65
C LEU A 67 -10.82 -6.45 5.15
N ILE A 68 -9.89 -5.51 5.24
CA ILE A 68 -10.16 -4.17 5.79
C ILE A 68 -9.61 -3.13 4.82
N MET A 69 -10.48 -2.24 4.36
CA MET A 69 -10.09 -1.04 3.63
C MET A 69 -9.72 0.05 4.64
N ILE A 70 -8.46 0.49 4.61
CA ILE A 70 -7.93 1.52 5.50
C ILE A 70 -7.96 2.87 4.79
N VAL A 71 -8.57 3.87 5.43
CA VAL A 71 -8.71 5.23 4.92
C VAL A 71 -7.94 6.26 5.75
N PRO A 72 -7.50 7.39 5.14
CA PRO A 72 -7.71 7.80 3.74
C PRO A 72 -6.72 7.16 2.74
N LEU A 73 -5.79 6.31 3.19
CA LEU A 73 -4.76 5.70 2.35
C LEU A 73 -5.31 4.80 1.23
N ARG A 74 -6.57 4.37 1.34
CA ARG A 74 -7.21 3.35 0.48
C ARG A 74 -6.35 2.09 0.37
N GLU A 75 -5.83 1.66 1.50
CA GLU A 75 -5.01 0.46 1.60
C GLU A 75 -5.90 -0.72 1.99
N LEU A 76 -6.02 -1.72 1.11
CA LEU A 76 -6.65 -2.98 1.47
C LEU A 76 -5.65 -3.88 2.19
N VAL A 77 -6.03 -4.42 3.34
CA VAL A 77 -5.20 -5.35 4.12
C VAL A 77 -5.97 -6.63 4.48
N ALA A 78 -5.24 -7.73 4.65
CA ALA A 78 -5.75 -8.95 5.27
C ALA A 78 -5.26 -9.05 6.71
N VAL A 79 -6.18 -9.26 7.65
CA VAL A 79 -5.92 -9.33 9.09
C VAL A 79 -6.32 -10.70 9.63
N ASN A 80 -5.45 -11.35 10.42
CA ASN A 80 -5.75 -12.65 11.01
C ASN A 80 -6.59 -12.55 12.29
N VAL A 81 -6.89 -13.71 12.91
CA VAL A 81 -7.66 -13.82 14.16
C VAL A 81 -7.08 -13.01 15.33
N ALA A 82 -5.76 -12.82 15.38
CA ALA A 82 -5.09 -12.07 16.43
C ALA A 82 -5.12 -10.54 16.19
N GLY A 83 -5.66 -10.09 15.06
CA GLY A 83 -5.62 -8.68 14.66
C GLY A 83 -4.33 -8.28 13.94
N LYS A 84 -3.43 -9.22 13.64
CA LYS A 84 -2.18 -8.92 12.91
C LYS A 84 -2.45 -8.77 11.42
N VAL A 85 -1.88 -7.75 10.78
CA VAL A 85 -1.87 -7.61 9.32
C VAL A 85 -0.95 -8.69 8.75
N VAL A 86 -1.53 -9.67 8.06
CA VAL A 86 -0.80 -10.78 7.43
C VAL A 86 -0.47 -10.50 5.97
N ILE A 87 -1.26 -9.66 5.30
CA ILE A 87 -0.96 -9.14 3.96
C ILE A 87 -1.30 -7.65 3.93
N PRO A 88 -0.29 -6.76 3.91
CA PRO A 88 -0.48 -5.31 3.77
C PRO A 88 -0.66 -4.92 2.30
N GLY A 89 -1.18 -3.73 2.02
CA GLY A 89 -1.20 -3.13 0.69
C GLY A 89 -1.61 -4.04 -0.46
N ILE A 90 -2.67 -4.82 -0.29
CA ILE A 90 -3.23 -5.68 -1.35
C ILE A 90 -3.66 -4.77 -2.50
N ARG A 91 -3.17 -5.06 -3.71
CA ARG A 91 -3.65 -4.37 -4.91
C ARG A 91 -5.07 -4.83 -5.21
N TYR A 92 -6.00 -3.88 -5.23
CA TYR A 92 -7.42 -4.09 -5.49
C TYR A 92 -7.81 -3.43 -6.81
N THR A 93 -7.45 -4.08 -7.92
CA THR A 93 -7.75 -3.59 -9.28
C THR A 93 -8.72 -4.51 -10.03
N ASP A 94 -9.31 -5.51 -9.34
CA ASP A 94 -10.14 -6.54 -9.93
C ASP A 94 -9.38 -7.39 -10.96
N ASP A 95 -9.47 -7.03 -12.25
CA ASP A 95 -9.06 -7.82 -13.43
C ASP A 95 -7.60 -8.33 -13.45
N PHE A 96 -6.70 -7.71 -12.69
CA PHE A 96 -5.28 -8.08 -12.66
C PHE A 96 -4.74 -8.50 -11.28
N ASP A 97 -5.50 -8.28 -10.20
CA ASP A 97 -5.07 -8.53 -8.82
C ASP A 97 -6.26 -9.03 -7.97
N TYR A 98 -6.43 -8.60 -6.73
CA TYR A 98 -7.56 -9.07 -5.93
C TYR A 98 -8.87 -8.39 -6.41
N PRO A 99 -10.01 -9.13 -6.50
CA PRO A 99 -10.21 -10.53 -6.10
C PRO A 99 -9.99 -11.58 -7.21
N THR A 100 -9.80 -11.18 -8.47
CA THR A 100 -9.81 -12.10 -9.63
C THR A 100 -8.42 -12.47 -10.17
N ALA A 101 -7.39 -12.38 -9.33
CA ALA A 101 -5.99 -12.54 -9.67
C ALA A 101 -5.68 -13.78 -10.53
N PRO A 102 -5.00 -13.62 -11.69
CA PRO A 102 -4.54 -14.74 -12.50
C PRO A 102 -3.72 -15.75 -11.69
N TYR A 103 -3.95 -17.05 -11.94
CA TYR A 103 -3.31 -18.15 -11.21
C TYR A 103 -3.56 -18.14 -9.69
N GLY A 104 -4.50 -17.32 -9.21
CA GLY A 104 -4.74 -17.11 -7.78
C GLY A 104 -3.62 -16.35 -7.08
N LEU A 105 -2.82 -15.55 -7.80
CA LEU A 105 -1.67 -14.82 -7.27
C LEU A 105 -1.87 -13.31 -7.40
N GLY A 106 -2.26 -12.66 -6.30
CA GLY A 106 -2.41 -11.21 -6.23
C GLY A 106 -1.09 -10.53 -5.85
N ARG A 107 -0.89 -9.28 -6.30
CA ARG A 107 0.21 -8.44 -5.83
C ARG A 107 -0.14 -7.74 -4.53
N TYR A 108 0.89 -7.50 -3.73
CA TYR A 108 0.78 -6.68 -2.52
C TYR A 108 2.03 -5.83 -2.36
N ASP A 109 1.89 -4.66 -1.73
CA ASP A 109 2.96 -3.69 -1.57
C ASP A 109 3.24 -3.38 -0.09
N VAL A 110 4.51 -3.30 0.28
CA VAL A 110 4.98 -2.83 1.59
C VAL A 110 5.75 -1.51 1.46
N PRO A 111 5.58 -0.55 2.38
CA PRO A 111 6.44 0.62 2.43
C PRO A 111 7.87 0.23 2.80
N VAL A 112 8.86 0.85 2.15
CA VAL A 112 10.28 0.66 2.51
C VAL A 112 10.61 1.50 3.74
N LYS A 113 11.03 0.85 4.84
CA LYS A 113 11.46 1.54 6.08
C LYS A 113 12.60 2.53 5.76
N GLY A 114 12.49 3.76 6.26
CA GLY A 114 13.50 4.81 6.08
C GLY A 114 13.47 5.53 4.72
N SER A 115 12.49 5.26 3.85
CA SER A 115 12.31 6.00 2.61
C SER A 115 11.91 7.46 2.88
N ARG A 116 12.81 8.41 2.57
CA ARG A 116 12.66 9.85 2.87
C ARG A 116 11.47 10.53 2.18
N ASP A 117 10.96 9.94 1.09
CA ASP A 117 9.90 10.53 0.26
C ASP A 117 8.52 9.87 0.43
N GLY A 118 8.33 9.04 1.46
CA GLY A 118 7.03 8.39 1.75
C GLY A 118 6.47 7.46 0.66
N GLY A 119 7.16 7.31 -0.48
CA GLY A 119 6.58 6.73 -1.70
C GLY A 119 7.24 5.46 -2.23
N LYS A 120 8.43 5.06 -1.75
CA LYS A 120 9.04 3.83 -2.23
C LYS A 120 8.37 2.62 -1.58
N ARG A 121 7.79 1.78 -2.42
CA ARG A 121 7.17 0.50 -2.01
C ARG A 121 7.92 -0.65 -2.65
N GLN A 122 8.00 -1.76 -1.92
CA GLN A 122 8.39 -3.04 -2.47
C GLN A 122 7.15 -3.90 -2.65
N CYS A 123 7.16 -4.72 -3.68
CA CYS A 123 6.04 -5.57 -4.05
C CYS A 123 6.42 -7.04 -3.96
N GLY A 124 5.42 -7.86 -3.67
CA GLY A 124 5.47 -9.31 -3.66
C GLY A 124 4.16 -9.90 -4.15
N TYR A 125 4.01 -11.22 -3.97
CA TYR A 125 2.82 -11.95 -4.38
C TYR A 125 2.28 -12.80 -3.24
N PHE A 126 0.96 -12.87 -3.16
CA PHE A 126 0.25 -13.72 -2.23
C PHE A 126 -0.77 -14.58 -2.95
N ASN A 127 -1.10 -15.72 -2.36
CA ASN A 127 -2.16 -16.58 -2.86
C ASN A 127 -3.52 -16.00 -2.43
N SER A 128 -4.30 -15.51 -3.39
CA SER A 128 -5.57 -14.81 -3.13
C SER A 128 -6.67 -15.71 -2.54
N ARG A 129 -6.51 -17.04 -2.66
CA ARG A 129 -7.46 -18.02 -2.12
C ARG A 129 -7.15 -18.42 -0.67
N THR A 130 -5.90 -18.28 -0.23
CA THR A 130 -5.45 -18.72 1.10
C THR A 130 -4.86 -17.61 1.96
N PHE A 131 -4.65 -16.42 1.39
CA PHE A 131 -4.00 -15.28 2.03
C PHE A 131 -2.62 -15.61 2.63
N LYS A 132 -1.87 -16.48 1.93
CA LYS A 132 -0.47 -16.79 2.25
C LYS A 132 0.47 -16.07 1.29
N ILE A 133 1.53 -15.48 1.83
CA ILE A 133 2.61 -14.90 1.02
C ILE A 133 3.31 -16.03 0.25
N VAL A 134 3.40 -15.88 -1.07
CA VAL A 134 4.14 -16.81 -1.95
C VAL A 134 5.51 -16.24 -2.26
N VAL A 135 5.56 -14.93 -2.53
CA VAL A 135 6.78 -14.20 -2.82
C VAL A 135 6.85 -13.00 -1.88
N PRO A 136 7.85 -12.92 -0.98
CA PRO A 136 8.02 -11.77 -0.11
C PRO A 136 8.18 -10.47 -0.89
N ALA A 137 7.75 -9.35 -0.30
CA ALA A 137 7.82 -8.05 -0.92
C ALA A 137 9.26 -7.49 -0.91
N VAL A 138 10.08 -7.96 -1.86
CA VAL A 138 11.51 -7.64 -1.97
C VAL A 138 11.90 -7.01 -3.31
N TYR A 139 10.92 -6.81 -4.20
CA TYR A 139 11.12 -6.24 -5.53
C TYR A 139 10.64 -4.80 -5.56
N ASP A 140 11.32 -3.94 -6.30
CA ASP A 140 10.90 -2.54 -6.48
C ASP A 140 9.81 -2.43 -7.55
N TYR A 141 9.63 -3.47 -8.37
CA TYR A 141 8.60 -3.55 -9.41
C TYR A 141 8.15 -4.98 -9.67
N CYS A 142 6.83 -5.17 -9.84
CA CYS A 142 6.16 -6.45 -10.04
C CYS A 142 5.03 -6.28 -11.07
N GLU A 143 5.12 -7.02 -12.17
CA GLU A 143 4.02 -7.16 -13.14
C GLU A 143 3.03 -8.22 -12.67
N ARG A 144 1.83 -8.24 -13.23
CA ARG A 144 0.89 -9.35 -13.01
C ARG A 144 1.46 -10.65 -13.58
N PHE A 145 0.94 -11.78 -13.12
CA PHE A 145 1.21 -13.04 -13.82
C PHE A 145 0.50 -13.06 -15.17
N ASP A 146 1.23 -13.51 -16.18
CA ASP A 146 0.79 -13.72 -17.56
C ASP A 146 1.50 -14.97 -18.10
N GLU A 147 0.75 -15.88 -18.70
CA GLU A 147 1.29 -17.14 -19.23
C GLU A 147 2.16 -17.92 -18.21
N GLY A 148 1.77 -17.90 -16.93
CA GLY A 148 2.44 -18.61 -15.85
C GLY A 148 3.73 -17.97 -15.34
N THR A 149 4.10 -16.78 -15.83
CA THR A 149 5.27 -16.04 -15.35
C THR A 149 4.94 -14.60 -15.00
N ALA A 150 5.77 -13.97 -14.18
CA ALA A 150 5.68 -12.54 -13.92
C ALA A 150 7.08 -11.91 -13.99
N LYS A 151 7.15 -10.70 -14.54
CA LYS A 151 8.39 -9.91 -14.50
C LYS A 151 8.49 -9.19 -13.17
N VAL A 152 9.62 -9.37 -12.51
CA VAL A 152 9.99 -8.68 -11.28
C VAL A 152 11.33 -8.00 -11.44
N CYS A 153 11.57 -6.97 -10.63
CA CYS A 153 12.80 -6.21 -10.73
C CYS A 153 13.27 -5.63 -9.40
N LYS A 154 14.59 -5.73 -9.16
CA LYS A 154 15.29 -5.11 -8.02
C LYS A 154 16.23 -4.01 -8.51
N GLY A 155 16.28 -2.90 -7.78
CA GLY A 155 17.07 -1.72 -8.10
C GLY A 155 16.57 -0.91 -9.29
N CYS A 156 15.31 -1.10 -9.73
CA CYS A 156 14.73 -0.29 -10.78
C CYS A 156 13.90 0.87 -10.25
N VAL A 157 13.63 1.80 -11.15
CA VAL A 157 12.69 2.89 -10.97
C VAL A 157 11.50 2.64 -11.89
N ALA A 158 10.30 2.70 -11.32
CA ALA A 158 9.06 2.61 -12.07
C ALA A 158 8.66 4.00 -12.57
N TYR A 159 8.47 4.12 -13.89
CA TYR A 159 7.98 5.33 -14.54
C TYR A 159 6.58 5.09 -15.06
N CYS A 160 5.63 5.95 -14.70
CA CYS A 160 4.35 6.04 -15.37
C CYS A 160 4.59 6.43 -16.84
N THR A 161 3.82 5.87 -17.76
CA THR A 161 3.88 6.24 -19.19
C THR A 161 2.67 7.06 -19.62
N VAL A 162 1.74 7.32 -18.69
CA VAL A 162 0.56 8.18 -18.82
C VAL A 162 0.32 8.91 -17.48
N SER A 163 -0.35 10.05 -17.49
CA SER A 163 -0.58 10.93 -16.33
C SER A 163 -1.28 10.23 -15.17
N GLU A 164 -2.21 9.33 -15.48
CA GLU A 164 -3.00 8.55 -14.52
C GLU A 164 -2.22 7.36 -13.97
N CYS A 165 -1.03 7.09 -14.53
CA CYS A 165 -0.17 5.97 -14.18
C CYS A 165 -0.85 4.59 -14.25
N GLN A 166 -1.82 4.44 -15.15
CA GLN A 166 -2.44 3.14 -15.46
C GLN A 166 -1.41 2.19 -16.10
N ASN A 167 -0.47 2.76 -16.85
CA ASN A 167 0.65 2.04 -17.44
C ASN A 167 1.97 2.54 -16.85
N SER A 168 2.90 1.61 -16.61
CA SER A 168 4.23 1.93 -16.12
C SER A 168 5.29 0.99 -16.70
N ILE A 169 6.52 1.49 -16.75
CA ILE A 169 7.70 0.74 -17.18
C ILE A 169 8.77 0.80 -16.09
N ALA A 170 9.41 -0.33 -15.81
CA ALA A 170 10.57 -0.38 -14.94
C ALA A 170 11.86 -0.22 -15.74
N ILE A 171 12.71 0.72 -15.32
CA ILE A 171 13.98 1.05 -15.97
C ILE A 171 15.13 0.85 -14.99
N GLY A 172 16.26 0.36 -15.51
CA GLY A 172 17.44 0.05 -14.72
C GLY A 172 17.28 -1.21 -13.87
N GLY A 173 18.19 -1.40 -12.92
CA GLY A 173 18.17 -2.54 -12.01
C GLY A 173 18.41 -3.89 -12.67
N LYS A 174 18.05 -4.96 -11.95
CA LYS A 174 18.13 -6.36 -12.39
C LYS A 174 16.73 -6.92 -12.44
N ALA A 175 16.29 -7.31 -13.64
CA ALA A 175 14.99 -7.93 -13.86
C ALA A 175 15.09 -9.42 -14.20
N MET A 176 14.02 -10.14 -13.88
CA MET A 176 13.86 -11.55 -14.21
C MET A 176 12.39 -11.91 -14.33
N LEU A 177 12.12 -13.00 -15.02
CA LEU A 177 10.86 -13.72 -14.91
C LEU A 177 10.92 -14.66 -13.71
N ILE A 178 9.83 -14.72 -12.97
CA ILE A 178 9.57 -15.74 -11.95
C ILE A 178 8.34 -16.57 -12.35
N ASP A 179 8.30 -17.83 -11.93
CA ASP A 179 7.12 -18.70 -12.10
C ASP A 179 6.08 -18.47 -11.00
N THR A 180 4.95 -19.20 -11.06
CA THR A 180 3.85 -19.11 -10.08
C THR A 180 4.23 -19.57 -8.66
N GLN A 181 5.42 -20.16 -8.48
CA GLN A 181 5.98 -20.50 -7.17
C GLN A 181 6.99 -19.44 -6.69
N GLY A 182 7.21 -18.39 -7.47
CA GLY A 182 8.21 -17.36 -7.20
C GLY A 182 9.63 -17.73 -7.57
N LYS A 183 9.86 -18.85 -8.26
CA LYS A 183 11.19 -19.30 -8.63
C LYS A 183 11.69 -18.54 -9.85
N PRO A 184 12.96 -18.10 -9.89
CA PRO A 184 13.53 -17.47 -11.07
C PRO A 184 13.49 -18.42 -12.27
N VAL A 185 12.93 -17.95 -13.39
CA VAL A 185 12.92 -18.66 -14.67
C VAL A 185 14.10 -18.21 -15.53
N ARG A 186 14.23 -16.89 -15.77
CA ARG A 186 15.36 -16.30 -16.51
C ARG A 186 15.53 -14.82 -16.23
N LYS A 187 16.75 -14.31 -16.41
CA LYS A 187 17.03 -12.87 -16.37
C LYS A 187 16.49 -12.18 -17.63
N ILE A 188 16.04 -10.94 -17.49
CA ILE A 188 15.58 -10.09 -18.60
C ILE A 188 16.46 -8.85 -18.66
N ARG A 189 16.84 -8.46 -19.89
CA ARG A 189 17.48 -7.16 -20.12
C ARG A 189 16.42 -6.05 -19.98
N GLN A 190 16.58 -5.18 -19.00
CA GLN A 190 15.77 -3.98 -18.90
C GLN A 190 16.20 -2.95 -19.94
N PRO A 191 15.26 -2.14 -20.48
CA PRO A 191 15.63 -1.01 -21.32
C PRO A 191 16.43 0.00 -20.50
N ALA A 192 17.42 0.63 -21.13
CA ALA A 192 18.03 1.82 -20.57
C ALA A 192 17.07 3.01 -20.77
N LEU A 193 17.22 4.05 -19.93
CA LEU A 193 16.39 5.24 -20.04
C LEU A 193 16.51 5.91 -21.43
N ALA A 194 17.71 5.89 -22.02
CA ALA A 194 17.98 6.40 -23.36
C ALA A 194 17.26 5.60 -24.48
N ASP A 195 16.92 4.33 -24.22
CA ASP A 195 16.26 3.46 -25.21
C ASP A 195 14.74 3.66 -25.28
N VAL A 196 14.14 4.37 -24.32
CA VAL A 196 12.68 4.45 -24.24
C VAL A 196 12.09 5.29 -25.37
N CYS A 197 12.71 6.44 -25.66
CA CYS A 197 12.20 7.37 -26.67
C CYS A 197 12.86 7.25 -28.05
N ARG A 198 13.95 6.47 -28.21
CA ARG A 198 14.66 6.19 -29.49
C ARG A 198 14.35 7.18 -30.64
N SER A 199 13.46 6.80 -31.55
CA SER A 199 13.05 7.59 -32.73
C SER A 199 11.82 8.48 -32.50
N ARG A 200 11.13 8.30 -31.37
CA ARG A 200 9.89 9.02 -31.01
C ARG A 200 10.15 10.44 -30.49
N GLY A 201 11.38 10.75 -30.08
CA GLY A 201 11.79 12.11 -29.77
C GLY A 201 12.65 12.22 -28.52
N THR A 202 12.54 13.34 -27.82
CA THR A 202 13.31 13.65 -26.62
C THR A 202 12.57 13.16 -25.39
N LEU A 203 13.29 12.49 -24.51
CA LEU A 203 12.80 12.04 -23.22
C LEU A 203 12.56 13.22 -22.28
N LYS A 204 11.37 13.29 -21.69
CA LYS A 204 11.04 14.20 -20.59
C LYS A 204 10.59 13.38 -19.39
N VAL A 205 11.12 13.69 -18.21
CA VAL A 205 10.71 13.09 -16.94
C VAL A 205 10.08 14.17 -16.07
N THR A 206 8.85 13.95 -15.63
CA THR A 206 8.10 14.90 -14.78
C THR A 206 7.69 14.19 -13.49
N LYS A 207 7.76 14.88 -12.33
CA LYS A 207 7.24 14.34 -11.07
C LYS A 207 5.74 14.64 -10.98
N LEU A 208 4.92 13.60 -10.81
CA LEU A 208 3.49 13.72 -10.56
C LEU A 208 3.22 14.16 -9.12
N ILE A 209 2.03 14.69 -8.86
CA ILE A 209 1.56 15.06 -7.50
C ILE A 209 1.65 13.86 -6.54
N SER A 210 1.45 12.65 -7.06
CA SER A 210 1.61 11.38 -6.33
C SER A 210 3.05 10.98 -6.01
N SER A 211 4.03 11.86 -6.26
CA SER A 211 5.47 11.60 -6.22
C SER A 211 5.98 10.50 -7.16
N ARG A 212 5.10 9.95 -8.02
CA ARG A 212 5.51 9.05 -9.10
C ARG A 212 6.20 9.84 -10.23
N LEU A 213 7.06 9.18 -10.98
CA LEU A 213 7.73 9.78 -12.14
C LEU A 213 6.95 9.44 -13.40
N LEU A 214 6.57 10.45 -14.17
CA LEU A 214 6.00 10.32 -15.51
C LEU A 214 7.12 10.44 -16.54
N LEU A 215 7.16 9.50 -17.49
CA LEU A 215 8.08 9.49 -18.61
C LEU A 215 7.29 9.76 -19.90
N GLU A 216 7.67 10.81 -20.62
CA GLU A 216 7.06 11.22 -21.89
C GLU A 216 8.11 11.29 -22.99
N CYS A 217 7.74 10.86 -24.19
CA CYS A 217 8.54 11.07 -25.39
C CYS A 217 7.96 12.25 -26.16
N VAL A 218 8.62 13.40 -26.07
CA VAL A 218 8.22 14.62 -26.77
C VAL A 218 8.80 14.57 -28.18
N PRO A 219 7.98 14.63 -29.25
CA PRO A 219 8.51 14.68 -30.61
C PRO A 219 9.55 15.77 -30.74
N ARG A 220 10.66 15.49 -31.45
CA ARG A 220 11.59 16.55 -31.84
C ARG A 220 10.80 17.49 -32.73
N GLY A 221 10.52 18.71 -32.25
CA GLY A 221 9.81 19.69 -33.07
C GLY A 221 10.48 19.78 -34.42
N SER A 222 9.70 19.66 -35.49
CA SER A 222 10.08 20.19 -36.79
C SER A 222 10.32 21.67 -36.57
N GLY A 223 11.58 22.07 -36.38
CA GLY A 223 11.94 23.49 -36.33
C GLY A 223 11.34 24.15 -37.56
N ARG A 224 10.39 25.06 -37.34
CA ARG A 224 10.13 26.15 -38.26
C ARG A 224 10.99 27.31 -37.83
#